data_AF-A0A527VMJ2-F1
#
_entry.id   AF-A0A527VMJ2-F1
#
_cell.length_a   1.000
_cell.length_b   1.000
_cell.length_c   1.000
_cell.angle_alpha   90.00
_cell.angle_beta   90.00
_cell.angle_gamma   90.00
#
_symmetry.space_group_name_H-M   'P 1'
#
loop_
_entity.id
_entity.type
_entity.pdbx_description
1 polymer ?
#
loop_
_entity_poly.entity_id
_entity_poly.type
_entity_poly.pdbx_seq_one_letter_code
_entity_poly.pdbx_strand_id
1 'polypeptide(L)'
;YLNKVVIGGASCPRAITAKFQDDYDVQVVHAWGMTEMSPLGTLCTLKPQYQTLTGEARLDVQGKQGFPPFGVEMKVTDDDN
;
A
#
# COMPACT_ATOMS: atom_id res chain seq x y z
N TYR A 1 -7.72 -12.79 -17.28
CA TYR A 1 -8.25 -12.26 -16.00
C TYR A 1 -7.22 -11.33 -15.39
N LEU A 2 -7.65 -10.27 -14.70
CA LEU A 2 -6.77 -9.35 -13.98
C LEU A 2 -6.62 -9.85 -12.55
N ASN A 3 -5.39 -9.96 -12.04
CA ASN A 3 -5.14 -10.53 -10.70
C ASN A 3 -4.69 -9.47 -9.68
N LYS A 4 -4.09 -8.38 -10.15
CA LYS A 4 -3.49 -7.35 -9.29
C LYS A 4 -3.46 -6.00 -9.98
N VAL A 5 -3.65 -4.93 -9.20
CA VAL A 5 -3.45 -3.54 -9.60
C VAL A 5 -2.57 -2.83 -8.59
N VAL A 6 -1.70 -1.94 -9.08
CA VAL A 6 -0.89 -1.04 -8.25
C VAL A 6 -1.48 0.36 -8.38
N ILE A 7 -1.82 0.99 -7.25
CA ILE A 7 -2.41 2.34 -7.21
C ILE A 7 -1.45 3.23 -6.43
N GLY A 8 -1.07 4.38 -7.00
CA GLY A 8 -0.17 5.35 -6.38
C GLY A 8 -0.35 6.75 -6.95
N GLY A 9 0.49 7.69 -6.50
CA GLY A 9 0.39 9.13 -6.85
C GLY A 9 -0.61 9.91 -5.98
N ALA A 10 -1.60 9.23 -5.40
CA ALA A 10 -2.49 9.75 -4.37
C ALA A 10 -2.82 8.66 -3.34
N SER A 11 -3.50 9.03 -2.24
CA SER A 11 -3.99 8.04 -1.28
C SER A 11 -5.11 7.21 -1.92
N CYS A 12 -4.94 5.89 -1.99
CA CYS A 12 -5.97 4.98 -2.48
C CYS A 12 -7.15 4.95 -1.50
N PRO A 13 -8.37 5.33 -1.90
CA PRO A 13 -9.53 5.25 -1.02
C PRO A 13 -9.84 3.80 -0.64
N ARG A 14 -10.19 3.55 0.63
CA ARG A 14 -10.57 2.21 1.12
C ARG A 14 -11.67 1.55 0.28
N ALA A 15 -12.65 2.34 -0.15
CA ALA A 15 -13.76 1.87 -0.98
C ALA A 15 -13.28 1.31 -2.32
N ILE A 16 -12.21 1.85 -2.90
CA ILE A 16 -11.62 1.32 -4.14
C ILE A 16 -10.95 -0.02 -3.87
N THR A 17 -10.18 -0.14 -2.78
CA THR A 17 -9.55 -1.40 -2.38
C THR A 17 -10.59 -2.50 -2.12
N ALA A 18 -11.64 -2.20 -1.36
CA ALA A 18 -12.72 -3.14 -1.09
C ALA A 18 -13.40 -3.59 -2.39
N LYS A 19 -13.79 -2.63 -3.23
CA LYS A 19 -14.47 -2.92 -4.50
C LYS A 19 -13.64 -3.84 -5.41
N PHE A 20 -12.34 -3.58 -5.58
CA PHE A 20 -11.47 -4.43 -6.41
C PHE A 20 -11.36 -5.86 -5.88
N GLN A 21 -11.27 -6.02 -4.56
CA GLN A 21 -11.11 -7.34 -3.95
C GLN A 21 -12.42 -8.11 -3.90
N ASP A 22 -13.50 -7.46 -3.51
CA ASP A 22 -14.78 -8.13 -3.22
C ASP A 22 -15.57 -8.41 -4.51
N ASP A 23 -15.60 -7.46 -5.45
CA ASP A 23 -16.41 -7.58 -6.67
C ASP A 23 -15.64 -8.26 -7.82
N TYR A 24 -14.31 -8.17 -7.81
CA TYR A 24 -13.48 -8.56 -8.96
C TYR A 24 -12.36 -9.55 -8.62
N ASP A 25 -12.18 -9.94 -7.35
CA ASP A 25 -11.07 -10.81 -6.89
C ASP A 25 -9.69 -10.29 -7.30
N VAL A 26 -9.53 -8.96 -7.34
CA VAL A 26 -8.28 -8.28 -7.71
C VAL A 26 -7.58 -7.75 -6.48
N GLN A 27 -6.33 -8.17 -6.28
CA GLN A 27 -5.50 -7.61 -5.21
C GLN A 27 -5.11 -6.15 -5.53
N VAL A 28 -5.36 -5.23 -4.60
CA VAL A 28 -4.83 -3.87 -4.68
C VAL A 28 -3.53 -3.76 -3.88
N VAL A 29 -2.51 -3.19 -4.51
CA VAL A 29 -1.25 -2.81 -3.86
C VAL A 29 -1.16 -1.28 -3.89
N HIS A 30 -1.32 -0.65 -2.72
CA HIS A 30 -1.08 0.78 -2.59
C HIS A 30 0.42 1.04 -2.59
N ALA A 31 0.88 1.92 -3.47
CA ALA A 31 2.26 2.37 -3.54
C ALA A 31 2.34 3.89 -3.32
N TRP A 32 3.40 4.32 -2.65
CA TRP A 32 3.74 5.74 -2.54
C TRP A 32 5.10 6.00 -3.16
N GLY A 33 5.23 7.22 -3.67
CA GLY A 33 6.36 7.61 -4.46
C GLY A 33 6.25 9.06 -4.93
N MET A 34 7.38 9.60 -5.36
CA MET A 34 7.51 10.94 -5.92
C MET A 34 8.52 10.90 -7.06
N THR A 35 8.53 11.90 -7.93
CA THR A 35 9.45 11.97 -9.08
C THR A 35 10.92 11.81 -8.65
N GLU A 36 11.29 12.38 -7.50
CA GLU A 36 12.61 12.36 -6.88
C GLU A 36 13.09 10.95 -6.48
N MET A 37 12.18 9.96 -6.41
CA MET A 37 12.47 8.57 -6.04
C MET A 37 12.41 7.60 -7.22
N SER A 38 12.33 8.10 -8.45
CA SER A 38 12.34 7.29 -9.68
C SER A 38 11.30 6.14 -9.81
N PRO A 39 10.01 6.27 -9.45
CA PRO A 39 9.33 7.11 -8.47
C PRO A 39 9.06 6.37 -7.15
N LEU A 40 9.45 5.11 -7.01
CA LEU A 40 8.93 4.19 -6.00
C LEU A 40 9.60 4.36 -4.63
N GLY A 41 8.83 4.75 -3.62
CA GLY A 41 9.29 4.82 -2.23
C GLY A 41 8.82 3.64 -1.37
N THR A 42 7.53 3.34 -1.37
CA THR A 42 6.95 2.24 -0.58
C THR A 42 5.89 1.46 -1.36
N LEU A 43 5.64 0.23 -0.90
CA LEU A 43 4.53 -0.61 -1.34
C LEU A 43 3.87 -1.31 -0.15
N CYS A 44 2.54 -1.38 -0.17
CA CYS A 44 1.76 -2.04 0.86
C CYS A 44 1.43 -3.48 0.47
N THR A 45 2.40 -4.38 0.67
CA THR A 45 2.15 -5.82 0.63
C THR A 45 1.79 -6.34 2.02
N LEU A 46 0.86 -7.29 2.09
CA LEU A 46 0.39 -7.83 3.37
C LEU A 46 1.48 -8.75 3.95
N LYS A 47 2.11 -8.32 5.04
CA LYS A 47 3.16 -9.10 5.71
C LYS A 47 2.58 -10.36 6.37
N PRO A 48 3.39 -11.42 6.59
CA PRO A 48 2.92 -12.68 7.18
C PRO A 48 2.14 -12.53 8.50
N GLN A 49 2.55 -11.62 9.39
CA GLN A 49 1.86 -11.38 10.67
C GLN A 49 0.41 -10.89 10.52
N TYR A 50 0.02 -10.40 9.34
CA TYR A 50 -1.31 -9.89 9.05
C TYR A 50 -2.16 -10.87 8.22
N GLN A 51 -1.67 -12.09 7.95
CA GLN A 51 -2.34 -13.06 7.07
C GLN A 51 -3.74 -13.46 7.57
N THR A 52 -3.96 -13.45 8.88
CA THR A 52 -5.24 -13.82 9.50
C THR A 52 -6.23 -12.66 9.56
N LEU A 53 -5.82 -11.44 9.21
CA LEU A 53 -6.72 -10.30 9.20
C LEU A 53 -7.73 -10.39 8.04
N THR A 54 -8.98 -10.07 8.36
CA THR A 54 -10.11 -10.04 7.43
C THR A 54 -10.89 -8.74 7.58
N GLY A 55 -11.79 -8.45 6.62
CA GLY A 55 -12.68 -7.30 6.65
C GLY A 55 -11.97 -5.96 6.88
N GLU A 56 -12.57 -5.12 7.74
CA GLU A 56 -12.06 -3.77 8.04
C GLU A 56 -10.63 -3.76 8.59
N ALA A 57 -10.27 -4.72 9.45
CA ALA A 57 -8.93 -4.78 10.02
C ALA A 57 -7.85 -5.05 8.95
N ARG A 58 -8.19 -5.84 7.92
CA ARG A 58 -7.32 -6.05 6.77
C ARG A 58 -7.22 -4.77 5.93
N LEU A 59 -8.36 -4.12 5.68
CA LEU A 59 -8.41 -2.85 4.95
C LEU A 59 -7.63 -1.73 5.66
N ASP A 60 -7.60 -1.71 6.99
CA ASP A 60 -6.80 -0.77 7.80
C ASP A 60 -5.30 -0.90 7.51
N VAL A 61 -4.82 -2.13 7.31
CA VAL A 61 -3.43 -2.37 6.92
C VAL A 61 -3.22 -2.01 5.45
N GLN A 62 -4.11 -2.41 4.57
CA GLN A 62 -3.99 -2.20 3.12
C GLN A 62 -4.13 -0.74 2.68
N GLY A 63 -4.78 0.10 3.49
CA GLY A 63 -4.91 1.54 3.23
C GLY A 63 -3.66 2.35 3.56
N LYS A 64 -2.63 1.75 4.16
CA LYS A 64 -1.36 2.41 4.44
C LYS A 64 -0.52 2.51 3.16
N GLN A 65 0.35 3.53 3.08
CA GLN A 65 1.30 3.69 1.96
C GLN A 65 2.32 2.55 1.87
N GLY A 66 2.46 1.74 2.93
CA GLY A 66 3.25 0.52 2.93
C GLY A 66 4.59 0.66 3.64
N PHE A 67 5.59 -0.08 3.17
CA PHE A 67 6.95 -0.07 3.70
C PHE A 67 7.98 0.01 2.58
N PRO A 68 9.19 0.53 2.85
CA PRO A 68 10.21 0.68 1.82
C PRO A 68 10.76 -0.69 1.37
N PRO A 69 10.99 -0.90 0.07
CA PRO A 69 11.72 -2.05 -0.42
C PRO A 69 13.23 -1.92 -0.10
N PHE A 70 13.97 -3.01 -0.30
CA PHE A 70 15.43 -2.95 -0.28
C PHE A 70 15.94 -1.89 -1.27
N GLY A 71 16.91 -1.08 -0.84
CA GLY A 71 17.45 0.04 -1.61
C GLY A 71 16.80 1.40 -1.31
N VAL A 72 15.74 1.45 -0.50
CA VAL A 72 15.13 2.69 0.00
C VAL A 72 15.19 2.70 1.52
N GLU A 73 15.64 3.82 2.09
CA GLU A 73 15.63 4.06 3.54
C GLU A 73 14.64 5.19 3.87
N MET A 74 13.97 5.08 5.02
CA MET A 74 13.01 6.08 5.48
C MET A 74 13.22 6.39 6.95
N LYS A 75 13.18 7.68 7.27
CA LYS A 75 13.19 8.22 8.63
C LYS A 75 12.08 9.27 8.72
N VAL A 76 11.32 9.25 9.80
CA VAL A 76 10.50 10.40 10.23
C VAL A 76 11.31 11.12 11.31
N THR A 77 11.43 12.43 11.18
CA THR A 77 12.27 13.28 12.03
C THR A 77 11.46 14.49 12.48
N ASP A 78 11.85 15.11 13.58
CA ASP A 78 11.27 16.37 14.06
C ASP A 78 11.97 17.57 13.40
N ASP A 79 11.55 18.79 13.74
CA ASP A 79 12.11 20.01 13.15
C ASP A 79 13.58 20.25 13.56
N ASP A 80 14.05 19.58 14.61
CA ASP A 80 15.38 19.75 15.19
C ASP A 80 16.43 18.74 14.65
N ASN A 81 16.03 17.77 13.80
CA ASN A 81 16.89 16.70 13.29
C ASN A 81 16.76 16.42 11.80
#